data_AF-K3VZN7-F1
#
_entry.id   AF-K3VZN7-F1
#
_cell.length_a   1.000
_cell.length_b   1.000
_cell.length_c   1.000
_cell.angle_alpha   90.00
_cell.angle_beta   90.00
_cell.angle_gamma   90.00
#
_symmetry.space_group_name_H-M   'P 1'
#
loop_
_entity.id
_entity.type
_entity.pdbx_description
1 polymer ?
#
loop_
_entity_poly.entity_id
_entity_poly.type
_entity_poly.pdbx_seq_one_letter_code
_entity_poly.pdbx_strand_id
1 'polypeptide(L)'
;MSKSSKSTKHSSTRKGSSSSSQPIYPGFLFITNKLIINEPDRDLYRHHVPPRSPSQYSGEIPSKVMRYRNGDVTEAPGFYWLRDTNSGPHGQLLRLDGQGGHVLDQSNMIYTGEEYKTFGVAACNPLLPIMVAEHDPLVSSGHWDLLRIFHPTNRPGLSQVATDNSRMGVGGGPVPYVAGSSPSWMPGLVPRTYRSPRSGAPRSAGLGGELPIILGLMALNAPREPGNTSVHNVFLGHNRIWKHGQWISTDAPRGHPPTASDDPTGFVVKVFLDPDDPYSTPEWLFNLEWENAVVRE
;
A
#
# COMPACT_ATOMS: atom_id res chain seq x y z
N MET A 1 -17.12 48.18 -58.05
CA MET A 1 -18.57 47.93 -57.86
C MET A 1 -18.89 46.52 -58.32
N SER A 2 -19.22 45.59 -57.43
CA SER A 2 -19.93 44.36 -57.82
C SER A 2 -20.61 43.67 -56.64
N LYS A 3 -21.94 43.65 -56.75
CA LYS A 3 -23.01 42.79 -56.22
C LYS A 3 -22.78 41.90 -54.99
N SER A 4 -23.59 42.23 -53.98
CA SER A 4 -24.08 41.38 -52.89
C SER A 4 -24.99 40.25 -53.39
N SER A 5 -24.83 39.04 -52.84
CA SER A 5 -25.84 37.98 -52.82
C SER A 5 -26.03 37.45 -51.39
N LYS A 6 -27.29 37.39 -50.93
CA LYS A 6 -27.72 36.75 -49.68
C LYS A 6 -27.94 35.25 -49.93
N SER A 7 -27.57 34.41 -48.95
CA SER A 7 -28.23 33.12 -48.70
C SER A 7 -28.11 32.79 -47.20
N THR A 8 -29.24 32.84 -46.48
CA THR A 8 -30.01 31.72 -45.91
C THR A 8 -29.43 31.09 -44.64
N LYS A 9 -30.18 31.34 -43.55
CA LYS A 9 -30.10 30.68 -42.25
C LYS A 9 -30.17 29.16 -42.40
N HIS A 10 -29.20 28.45 -41.82
CA HIS A 10 -29.36 27.06 -41.41
C HIS A 10 -29.16 26.95 -39.90
N SER A 11 -30.20 26.47 -39.23
CA SER A 11 -30.14 26.03 -37.83
C SER A 11 -29.25 24.80 -37.74
N SER A 12 -28.11 24.91 -37.06
CA SER A 12 -27.38 23.73 -36.61
C SER A 12 -27.88 23.36 -35.21
N THR A 13 -28.60 22.25 -35.21
CA THR A 13 -29.00 21.42 -34.08
C THR A 13 -27.84 21.22 -33.12
N ARG A 14 -28.10 21.48 -31.82
CA ARG A 14 -27.24 21.07 -30.70
C ARG A 14 -27.01 19.56 -30.81
N LYS A 15 -25.81 19.15 -31.21
CA LYS A 15 -25.35 17.77 -31.03
C LYS A 15 -25.19 17.54 -29.53
N GLY A 16 -26.00 16.62 -29.01
CA GLY A 16 -25.93 16.14 -27.65
C GLY A 16 -24.51 15.72 -27.31
N SER A 17 -24.06 16.18 -26.16
CA SER A 17 -22.84 15.73 -25.50
C SER A 17 -22.97 14.22 -25.30
N SER A 18 -22.29 13.45 -26.15
CA SER A 18 -22.05 12.05 -25.89
C SER A 18 -21.32 11.96 -24.56
N SER A 19 -21.99 11.41 -23.54
CA SER A 19 -21.37 11.02 -22.29
C SER A 19 -20.23 10.08 -22.61
N SER A 20 -19.00 10.61 -22.64
CA SER A 20 -17.80 9.79 -22.66
C SER A 20 -17.86 8.94 -21.39
N SER A 21 -18.14 7.65 -21.54
CA SER A 21 -17.98 6.67 -20.48
C SER A 21 -16.54 6.80 -19.98
N GLN A 22 -16.37 7.42 -18.81
CA GLN A 22 -15.08 7.47 -18.15
C GLN A 22 -14.65 6.00 -17.94
N PRO A 23 -13.37 5.65 -18.21
CA PRO A 23 -12.91 4.29 -17.97
C PRO A 23 -13.19 3.92 -16.52
N ILE A 24 -13.79 2.76 -16.30
CA ILE A 24 -13.99 2.25 -14.93
C ILE A 24 -12.63 1.74 -14.46
N TYR A 25 -12.09 2.39 -13.43
CA TYR A 25 -10.85 1.98 -12.79
C TYR A 25 -11.20 1.27 -11.49
N PRO A 26 -10.92 -0.04 -11.38
CA PRO A 26 -11.25 -0.76 -10.15
C PRO A 26 -10.42 -0.22 -8.98
N GLY A 27 -10.99 -0.30 -7.79
CA GLY A 27 -10.38 0.10 -6.53
C GLY A 27 -10.23 -1.04 -5.54
N PHE A 28 -9.63 -0.75 -4.39
CA PHE A 28 -9.57 -1.65 -3.25
C PHE A 28 -9.60 -0.84 -1.95
N LEU A 29 -9.96 -1.50 -0.85
CA LEU A 29 -9.91 -0.92 0.48
C LEU A 29 -8.65 -1.39 1.20
N PHE A 30 -8.09 -0.56 2.07
CA PHE A 30 -6.94 -0.95 2.87
C PHE A 30 -6.86 -0.18 4.18
N ILE A 31 -6.08 -0.73 5.11
CA ILE A 31 -5.64 -0.09 6.35
C ILE A 31 -4.12 -0.25 6.50
N THR A 32 -3.51 0.67 7.22
CA THR A 32 -2.09 0.62 7.61
C THR A 32 -2.00 1.00 9.09
N ASN A 33 -2.22 0.03 9.97
CA ASN A 33 -2.28 0.30 11.40
C ASN A 33 -0.88 0.22 12.00
N LYS A 34 -0.52 1.20 12.82
CA LYS A 34 0.80 1.25 13.46
C LYS A 34 0.84 0.25 14.62
N LEU A 35 1.79 -0.66 14.62
CA LEU A 35 1.99 -1.62 15.69
C LEU A 35 2.55 -0.91 16.93
N ILE A 36 2.05 -1.26 18.11
CA ILE A 36 2.61 -0.81 19.39
C ILE A 36 3.48 -1.93 19.94
N ILE A 37 4.79 -1.77 19.78
CA ILE A 37 5.81 -2.74 20.18
C ILE A 37 6.24 -2.41 21.61
N ASN A 38 6.04 -3.35 22.54
CA ASN A 38 6.45 -3.17 23.94
C ASN A 38 7.88 -3.69 24.17
N GLU A 39 8.18 -4.86 23.62
CA GLU A 39 9.42 -5.59 23.87
C GLU A 39 10.01 -6.08 22.55
N PRO A 40 10.81 -5.27 21.84
CA PRO A 40 11.42 -5.70 20.60
C PRO A 40 12.38 -6.86 20.82
N ASP A 41 12.41 -7.77 19.86
CA ASP A 41 13.39 -8.85 19.82
C ASP A 41 14.77 -8.32 19.40
N ARG A 42 15.78 -9.18 19.52
CA ARG A 42 17.13 -8.91 19.00
C ARG A 42 17.56 -9.96 18.00
N ASP A 43 18.21 -9.50 16.93
CA ASP A 43 18.91 -10.39 16.00
C ASP A 43 20.24 -10.88 16.60
N LEU A 44 20.97 -11.71 15.86
CA LEU A 44 22.29 -12.24 16.26
C LEU A 44 23.36 -11.14 16.42
N TYR A 45 23.15 -9.97 15.81
CA TYR A 45 24.02 -8.80 15.89
C TYR A 45 23.55 -7.80 16.96
N ARG A 46 22.55 -8.16 17.76
CA ARG A 46 21.95 -7.37 18.85
C ARG A 46 21.18 -6.14 18.41
N HIS A 47 20.87 -6.00 17.14
CA HIS A 47 19.97 -4.97 16.64
C HIS A 47 18.54 -5.28 17.08
N HIS A 48 17.78 -4.23 17.40
CA HIS A 48 16.34 -4.39 17.63
C HIS A 48 15.62 -4.75 16.34
N VAL A 49 14.76 -5.77 16.42
CA VAL A 49 13.91 -6.26 15.34
C VAL A 49 12.48 -6.43 15.88
N PRO A 50 11.47 -6.44 15.00
CA PRO A 50 10.10 -6.66 15.42
C PRO A 50 9.97 -7.98 16.21
N PRO A 51 9.15 -8.00 17.27
CA PRO A 51 8.92 -9.20 18.05
C PRO A 51 8.29 -10.33 17.22
N ARG A 52 8.68 -11.58 17.51
CA ARG A 52 8.09 -12.78 16.89
C ARG A 52 6.80 -13.23 17.55
N SER A 53 6.56 -12.83 18.80
CA SER A 53 5.37 -13.24 19.56
C SER A 53 4.33 -12.12 19.63
N PRO A 54 3.05 -12.41 19.38
CA PRO A 54 1.96 -11.45 19.57
C PRO A 54 1.92 -10.85 20.98
N SER A 55 2.34 -11.59 22.01
CA SER A 55 2.36 -11.15 23.40
C SER A 55 3.31 -9.98 23.69
N GLN A 56 4.25 -9.69 22.78
CA GLN A 56 5.23 -8.60 22.91
C GLN A 56 4.73 -7.28 22.29
N TYR A 57 3.49 -7.28 21.79
CA TYR A 57 2.79 -6.10 21.29
C TYR A 57 1.67 -5.74 22.27
N SER A 58 1.42 -4.43 22.47
CA SER A 58 0.24 -3.97 23.22
C SER A 58 -1.00 -3.74 22.36
N GLY A 59 -0.89 -4.00 21.05
CA GLY A 59 -1.95 -3.79 20.07
C GLY A 59 -1.49 -2.93 18.89
N GLU A 60 -2.42 -2.15 18.35
CA GLU A 60 -2.21 -1.29 17.20
C GLU A 60 -2.89 0.07 17.39
N ILE A 61 -2.43 1.07 16.65
CA ILE A 61 -3.09 2.36 16.48
C ILE A 61 -3.79 2.33 15.12
N PRO A 62 -5.13 2.23 15.07
CA PRO A 62 -5.86 2.10 13.82
C PRO A 62 -5.75 3.33 12.92
N SER A 63 -5.49 3.08 11.64
CA SER A 63 -5.68 4.05 10.57
C SER A 63 -7.16 4.16 10.20
N LYS A 64 -7.50 5.20 9.42
CA LYS A 64 -8.80 5.24 8.72
C LYS A 64 -8.81 4.15 7.65
N VAL A 65 -9.99 3.65 7.31
CA VAL A 65 -10.13 2.82 6.12
C VAL A 65 -9.98 3.72 4.90
N MET A 66 -9.07 3.32 4.02
CA MET A 66 -8.71 4.07 2.83
C MET A 66 -9.15 3.28 1.60
N ARG A 67 -9.52 4.01 0.55
CA ARG A 67 -9.89 3.48 -0.74
C ARG A 67 -8.88 3.95 -1.77
N TYR A 68 -8.22 3.01 -2.43
CA TYR A 68 -7.42 3.30 -3.61
C TYR A 68 -8.29 3.23 -4.86
N ARG A 69 -8.13 4.19 -5.77
CA ARG A 69 -8.69 4.12 -7.12
C ARG A 69 -7.81 4.91 -8.09
N ASN A 70 -7.36 4.24 -9.16
CA ASN A 70 -6.60 4.85 -10.26
C ASN A 70 -5.39 5.73 -9.83
N GLY A 71 -4.59 5.25 -8.88
CA GLY A 71 -3.39 5.97 -8.45
C GLY A 71 -3.64 7.03 -7.35
N ASP A 72 -4.90 7.22 -6.93
CA ASP A 72 -5.27 8.15 -5.87
C ASP A 72 -5.92 7.43 -4.69
N VAL A 73 -5.77 8.01 -3.50
CA VAL A 73 -6.34 7.46 -2.25
C VAL A 73 -7.32 8.45 -1.63
N THR A 74 -8.50 7.95 -1.25
CA THR A 74 -9.53 8.69 -0.51
C THR A 74 -9.91 7.95 0.77
N GLU A 75 -10.55 8.65 1.70
CA GLU A 75 -11.18 7.99 2.86
C GLU A 75 -12.40 7.16 2.40
N ALA A 76 -12.67 6.06 3.10
CA ALA A 76 -13.85 5.23 2.92
C ALA A 76 -14.76 5.35 4.16
N PRO A 77 -15.53 6.45 4.32
CA PRO A 77 -16.18 6.83 5.58
C PRO A 77 -17.28 5.87 6.06
N GLY A 78 -17.84 5.04 5.16
CA GLY A 78 -18.79 3.99 5.51
C GLY A 78 -18.13 2.73 6.08
N PHE A 79 -16.80 2.67 6.09
CA PHE A 79 -16.03 1.51 6.55
C PHE A 79 -15.16 1.88 7.73
N TYR A 80 -15.00 0.95 8.66
CA TYR A 80 -14.11 1.11 9.79
C TYR A 80 -13.48 -0.21 10.18
N TRP A 81 -12.29 -0.13 10.76
CA TRP A 81 -11.58 -1.28 11.30
C TRP A 81 -11.91 -1.43 12.78
N LEU A 82 -12.24 -2.66 13.18
CA LEU A 82 -12.47 -3.00 14.58
C LEU A 82 -11.67 -4.24 14.95
N ARG A 83 -10.88 -4.15 16.01
CA ARG A 83 -10.30 -5.30 16.70
C ARG A 83 -10.85 -5.31 18.12
N ASP A 84 -11.84 -6.16 18.37
CA ASP A 84 -12.42 -6.31 19.70
C ASP A 84 -11.61 -7.33 20.50
N THR A 85 -10.90 -6.82 21.51
CA THR A 85 -10.05 -7.59 22.42
C THR A 85 -10.80 -8.70 23.17
N ASN A 86 -12.13 -8.63 23.26
CA ASN A 86 -12.94 -9.64 23.94
C ASN A 86 -13.34 -10.81 23.01
N SER A 87 -13.41 -10.58 21.70
CA SER A 87 -13.87 -11.56 20.70
C SER A 87 -12.74 -12.39 20.09
N GLY A 88 -11.49 -12.03 20.38
CA GLY A 88 -10.29 -12.70 19.90
C GLY A 88 -9.29 -11.71 19.31
N PRO A 89 -8.09 -12.18 18.91
CA PRO A 89 -7.05 -11.29 18.43
C PRO A 89 -7.34 -10.78 17.01
N HIS A 90 -8.27 -11.38 16.25
CA HIS A 90 -8.52 -11.02 14.86
C HIS A 90 -9.34 -9.73 14.77
N GLY A 91 -8.85 -8.76 13.99
CA GLY A 91 -9.67 -7.60 13.62
C GLY A 91 -10.48 -7.86 12.34
N GLN A 92 -11.50 -7.05 12.13
CA GLN A 92 -12.43 -7.15 11.01
C GLN A 92 -12.70 -5.77 10.41
N LEU A 93 -12.87 -5.75 9.08
CA LEU A 93 -13.37 -4.57 8.37
C LEU A 93 -14.90 -4.59 8.42
N LEU A 94 -15.50 -3.58 9.02
CA LEU A 94 -16.95 -3.47 9.18
C LEU A 94 -17.49 -2.30 8.37
N ARG A 95 -18.80 -2.34 8.09
CA ARG A 95 -19.50 -1.29 7.33
C ARG A 95 -20.69 -0.73 8.11
N LEU A 96 -20.84 0.58 8.09
CA LEU A 96 -21.98 1.30 8.63
C LEU A 96 -22.90 1.81 7.51
N ASP A 97 -24.19 1.89 7.80
CA ASP A 97 -25.18 2.55 6.97
C ASP A 97 -25.18 4.08 7.18
N GLY A 98 -26.01 4.79 6.42
CA GLY A 98 -26.11 6.26 6.52
C GLY A 98 -26.67 6.79 7.84
N GLN A 99 -27.16 5.93 8.73
CA GLN A 99 -27.67 6.25 10.07
C GLN A 99 -26.71 5.78 11.18
N GLY A 100 -25.57 5.18 10.83
CA GLY A 100 -24.60 4.63 11.77
C GLY A 100 -24.91 3.23 12.29
N GLY A 101 -25.90 2.54 11.72
CA GLY A 101 -26.18 1.12 11.98
C GLY A 101 -25.23 0.19 11.23
N HIS A 102 -25.06 -1.05 11.69
CA HIS A 102 -24.27 -2.04 10.95
C HIS A 102 -25.00 -2.49 9.68
N VAL A 103 -24.28 -2.49 8.56
CA VAL A 103 -24.79 -3.11 7.33
C VAL A 103 -24.79 -4.63 7.50
N LEU A 104 -25.86 -5.28 7.03
CA LEU A 104 -25.98 -6.73 7.04
C LEU A 104 -25.64 -7.30 5.66
N ASP A 105 -25.11 -8.53 5.63
CA ASP A 105 -24.85 -9.31 4.43
C ASP A 105 -26.12 -10.05 3.94
N GLN A 106 -25.97 -10.85 2.88
CA GLN A 106 -27.07 -11.62 2.30
C GLN A 106 -27.64 -12.69 3.25
N SER A 107 -26.89 -13.07 4.28
CA SER A 107 -27.28 -14.03 5.31
C SER A 107 -27.88 -13.35 6.55
N ASN A 108 -28.13 -12.04 6.48
CA ASN A 108 -28.61 -11.22 7.59
C ASN A 108 -27.65 -11.18 8.80
N MET A 109 -26.35 -11.35 8.55
CA MET A 109 -25.26 -11.21 9.52
C MET A 109 -24.55 -9.87 9.33
N ILE A 110 -23.83 -9.38 10.34
CA ILE A 110 -23.04 -8.14 10.19
C ILE A 110 -22.03 -8.32 9.04
N TYR A 111 -22.04 -7.37 8.09
CA TYR A 111 -21.11 -7.37 6.98
C TYR A 111 -19.66 -7.30 7.48
N THR A 112 -18.84 -8.20 6.98
CA THR A 112 -17.39 -8.19 7.14
C THR A 112 -16.72 -8.09 5.77
N GLY A 113 -15.70 -7.23 5.68
CA GLY A 113 -14.94 -7.04 4.45
C GLY A 113 -14.13 -8.29 4.08
N GLU A 114 -14.12 -8.61 2.79
CA GLU A 114 -13.34 -9.72 2.26
C GLU A 114 -11.86 -9.33 2.19
N GLU A 115 -11.04 -9.95 3.05
CA GLU A 115 -9.59 -9.73 3.07
C GLU A 115 -8.95 -10.40 1.85
N TYR A 116 -8.16 -9.62 1.11
CA TYR A 116 -7.33 -10.12 0.02
C TYR A 116 -5.98 -10.61 0.54
N LYS A 117 -5.24 -9.76 1.27
CA LYS A 117 -3.92 -10.07 1.83
C LYS A 117 -3.58 -9.23 3.06
N THR A 118 -2.73 -9.78 3.91
CA THR A 118 -2.18 -9.13 5.12
C THR A 118 -0.66 -9.26 5.17
N PHE A 119 0.02 -8.19 5.58
CA PHE A 119 1.45 -8.21 5.92
C PHE A 119 1.77 -7.35 7.14
N GLY A 120 2.75 -7.78 7.93
CA GLY A 120 3.55 -6.92 8.78
C GLY A 120 4.68 -6.28 7.98
N VAL A 121 4.93 -4.98 8.17
CA VAL A 121 6.03 -4.23 7.55
C VAL A 121 6.71 -3.36 8.59
N ALA A 122 8.02 -3.45 8.74
CA ALA A 122 8.74 -2.71 9.77
C ALA A 122 10.08 -2.15 9.31
N ALA A 123 10.37 -0.92 9.72
CA ALA A 123 11.71 -0.35 9.68
C ALA A 123 12.39 -0.55 11.04
N CYS A 124 13.54 -1.20 11.02
CA CYS A 124 14.23 -1.60 12.26
C CYS A 124 15.23 -0.56 12.74
N ASN A 125 16.28 -0.28 11.95
CA ASN A 125 17.27 0.76 12.26
C ASN A 125 18.09 1.10 10.99
N PRO A 126 19.01 2.07 11.01
CA PRO A 126 19.75 2.48 9.80
C PRO A 126 20.68 1.41 9.22
N LEU A 127 21.10 0.43 10.02
CA LEU A 127 22.01 -0.65 9.63
C LEU A 127 21.26 -1.90 9.17
N LEU A 128 20.00 -2.05 9.58
CA LEU A 128 19.14 -3.16 9.18
C LEU A 128 18.19 -2.74 8.05
N PRO A 129 18.05 -3.58 7.01
CA PRO A 129 17.02 -3.39 6.00
C PRO A 129 15.60 -3.46 6.60
N ILE A 130 14.60 -3.12 5.78
CA ILE A 130 13.18 -3.27 6.14
C ILE A 130 12.87 -4.75 6.31
N MET A 131 12.03 -5.07 7.29
CA MET A 131 11.55 -6.42 7.55
C MET A 131 10.07 -6.55 7.22
N VAL A 132 9.67 -7.73 6.77
CA VAL A 132 8.29 -8.07 6.38
C VAL A 132 7.86 -9.40 6.99
N ALA A 133 6.56 -9.56 7.20
CA ALA A 133 5.96 -10.77 7.75
C ALA A 133 4.66 -11.08 6.99
N GLU A 134 4.49 -12.30 6.48
CA GLU A 134 3.30 -12.75 5.73
C GLU A 134 2.09 -13.08 6.63
N HIS A 135 1.92 -12.35 7.73
CA HIS A 135 0.85 -12.57 8.69
C HIS A 135 0.56 -11.28 9.47
N ASP A 136 -0.51 -11.31 10.27
CA ASP A 136 -0.80 -10.29 11.28
C ASP A 136 0.05 -10.56 12.55
N PRO A 137 1.04 -9.73 12.89
CA PRO A 137 1.92 -9.96 14.04
C PRO A 137 1.20 -9.95 15.39
N LEU A 138 -0.04 -9.44 15.46
CA LEU A 138 -0.86 -9.41 16.67
C LEU A 138 -1.67 -10.70 16.88
N VAL A 139 -1.66 -11.62 15.92
CA VAL A 139 -2.52 -12.81 15.92
C VAL A 139 -1.72 -14.09 16.06
N SER A 140 -0.65 -14.22 15.30
CA SER A 140 0.14 -15.46 15.23
C SER A 140 1.61 -15.16 15.40
N SER A 141 2.32 -16.05 16.11
CA SER A 141 3.77 -16.00 16.12
C SER A 141 4.33 -16.36 14.75
N GLY A 142 5.41 -15.69 14.35
CA GLY A 142 6.01 -15.94 13.05
C GLY A 142 7.36 -15.27 12.87
N HIS A 143 7.95 -15.52 11.71
CA HIS A 143 9.23 -14.95 11.33
C HIS A 143 9.03 -13.62 10.60
N TRP A 144 9.99 -12.73 10.84
CA TRP A 144 10.17 -11.53 10.07
C TRP A 144 11.36 -11.76 9.15
N ASP A 145 11.14 -11.57 7.85
CA ASP A 145 12.15 -11.73 6.82
C ASP A 145 12.61 -10.36 6.32
N LEU A 146 13.84 -10.28 5.81
CA LEU A 146 14.30 -9.07 5.15
C LEU A 146 13.50 -8.85 3.86
N LEU A 147 13.06 -7.61 3.62
CA LEU A 147 12.41 -7.22 2.38
C LEU A 147 13.28 -7.64 1.19
N ARG A 148 12.69 -8.41 0.27
CA ARG A 148 13.32 -8.81 -0.99
C ARG A 148 12.61 -8.19 -2.18
N ILE A 149 13.35 -8.11 -3.28
CA ILE A 149 12.89 -7.57 -4.56
C ILE A 149 13.09 -8.63 -5.64
N PHE A 150 12.01 -8.99 -6.32
CA PHE A 150 12.02 -9.82 -7.51
C PHE A 150 12.11 -8.95 -8.77
N HIS A 151 12.87 -9.42 -9.76
CA HIS A 151 13.05 -8.75 -11.06
C HIS A 151 12.49 -9.64 -12.18
N PRO A 152 11.29 -9.34 -12.70
CA PRO A 152 10.70 -10.11 -13.78
C PRO A 152 11.53 -9.98 -15.06
N THR A 153 11.76 -11.10 -15.76
CA THR A 153 12.61 -11.12 -16.96
C THR A 153 11.96 -10.44 -18.17
N ASN A 154 10.63 -10.46 -18.25
CA ASN A 154 9.85 -9.86 -19.33
C ASN A 154 9.68 -8.33 -19.20
N ARG A 155 10.08 -7.72 -18.07
CA ARG A 155 9.88 -6.29 -17.78
C ARG A 155 11.14 -5.66 -17.17
N PRO A 156 12.17 -5.38 -17.98
CA PRO A 156 13.40 -4.78 -17.51
C PRO A 156 13.14 -3.46 -16.76
N GLY A 157 13.78 -3.30 -15.59
CA GLY A 157 13.66 -2.10 -14.76
C GLY A 157 12.50 -2.10 -13.76
N LEU A 158 11.56 -3.04 -13.86
CA LEU A 158 10.48 -3.19 -12.87
C LEU A 158 11.01 -3.89 -11.61
N SER A 159 10.77 -3.28 -10.46
CA SER A 159 11.04 -3.88 -9.15
C SER A 159 9.75 -4.44 -8.57
N GLN A 160 9.75 -5.68 -8.08
CA GLN A 160 8.58 -6.24 -7.39
C GLN A 160 8.95 -6.61 -5.96
N VAL A 161 8.33 -5.96 -4.96
CA VAL A 161 8.49 -6.39 -3.56
C VAL A 161 7.89 -7.77 -3.40
N ALA A 162 8.64 -8.68 -2.82
CA ALA A 162 8.27 -10.09 -2.76
C ALA A 162 8.85 -10.75 -1.52
N THR A 163 8.25 -11.88 -1.17
CA THR A 163 8.80 -12.86 -0.23
C THR A 163 9.11 -14.16 -0.98
N ASP A 164 9.69 -15.14 -0.28
CA ASP A 164 9.99 -16.44 -0.87
C ASP A 164 8.71 -17.24 -1.22
N ASN A 165 7.57 -16.92 -0.60
CA ASN A 165 6.27 -17.55 -0.90
C ASN A 165 5.42 -16.77 -1.90
N SER A 166 5.84 -15.57 -2.30
CA SER A 166 5.14 -14.78 -3.31
C SER A 166 4.99 -15.56 -4.61
N ARG A 167 3.85 -15.37 -5.29
CA ARG A 167 3.54 -15.96 -6.60
C ARG A 167 4.27 -15.22 -7.73
N MET A 168 5.59 -15.16 -7.63
CA MET A 168 6.45 -14.52 -8.61
C MET A 168 6.35 -15.23 -9.97
N GLY A 169 6.44 -14.45 -11.05
CA GLY A 169 6.49 -14.96 -12.42
C GLY A 169 7.87 -15.53 -12.80
N VAL A 170 8.15 -15.55 -14.10
CA VAL A 170 9.44 -16.04 -14.62
C VAL A 170 10.57 -15.05 -14.32
N GLY A 171 11.54 -15.49 -13.52
CA GLY A 171 12.72 -14.69 -13.20
C GLY A 171 13.73 -15.44 -12.33
N GLY A 172 14.74 -14.69 -11.87
CA GLY A 172 15.66 -15.19 -10.83
C GLY A 172 15.03 -15.13 -9.44
N GLY A 173 15.69 -15.70 -8.44
CA GLY A 173 15.24 -15.58 -7.05
C GLY A 173 15.24 -14.13 -6.55
N PRO A 174 14.45 -13.80 -5.51
CA PRO A 174 14.32 -12.43 -5.02
C PRO A 174 15.60 -11.98 -4.26
N VAL A 175 16.03 -10.74 -4.54
CA VAL A 175 17.33 -10.18 -4.15
C VAL A 175 17.18 -8.90 -3.31
N PRO A 176 18.19 -8.48 -2.52
CA PRO A 176 18.10 -7.30 -1.67
C PRO A 176 18.42 -5.99 -2.41
N TYR A 177 18.06 -5.87 -3.69
CA TYR A 177 18.26 -4.63 -4.46
C TYR A 177 17.19 -4.44 -5.53
N VAL A 178 16.89 -3.19 -5.85
CA VAL A 178 15.87 -2.79 -6.83
C VAL A 178 16.38 -3.00 -8.26
N ALA A 179 15.45 -3.24 -9.17
CA ALA A 179 15.72 -3.19 -10.60
C ALA A 179 15.86 -1.75 -11.08
N GLY A 180 16.72 -1.59 -12.08
CA GLY A 180 16.89 -0.33 -12.78
C GLY A 180 17.72 0.72 -12.04
N SER A 181 17.98 1.80 -12.76
CA SER A 181 18.76 2.96 -12.34
C SER A 181 17.85 4.14 -12.02
N SER A 182 18.26 4.89 -10.99
CA SER A 182 17.65 6.17 -10.58
C SER A 182 16.12 6.18 -10.41
N PRO A 183 15.53 5.23 -9.63
CA PRO A 183 14.10 5.27 -9.32
C PRO A 183 13.70 6.55 -8.58
N SER A 184 12.65 7.22 -9.04
CA SER A 184 12.12 8.45 -8.46
C SER A 184 11.58 8.28 -7.04
N TRP A 185 11.08 7.08 -6.73
CA TRP A 185 10.52 6.71 -5.44
C TRP A 185 11.58 6.33 -4.38
N MET A 186 12.87 6.32 -4.72
CA MET A 186 13.95 6.14 -3.75
C MET A 186 14.61 7.47 -3.37
N PRO A 187 14.98 7.67 -2.08
CA PRO A 187 14.86 6.74 -0.96
C PRO A 187 13.47 6.71 -0.29
N GLY A 188 12.49 7.43 -0.82
CA GLY A 188 11.19 7.66 -0.16
C GLY A 188 10.37 6.43 0.18
N LEU A 189 10.53 5.31 -0.53
CA LEU A 189 9.88 4.03 -0.20
C LEU A 189 10.88 2.94 0.20
N VAL A 190 12.07 2.95 -0.40
CA VAL A 190 13.10 1.95 -0.12
C VAL A 190 14.45 2.65 0.07
N PRO A 191 15.21 2.32 1.14
CA PRO A 191 16.50 2.95 1.40
C PRO A 191 17.51 2.80 0.26
N ARG A 192 18.48 3.73 0.20
CA ARG A 192 19.54 3.71 -0.81
C ARG A 192 20.42 2.44 -0.77
N THR A 193 20.41 1.70 0.33
CA THR A 193 21.12 0.41 0.47
C THR A 193 20.57 -0.65 -0.48
N TYR A 194 19.33 -0.52 -0.95
CA TYR A 194 18.74 -1.39 -1.96
C TYR A 194 19.04 -0.95 -3.40
N ARG A 195 19.85 0.08 -3.63
CA ARG A 195 20.15 0.53 -5.00
C ARG A 195 20.79 -0.61 -5.81
N SER A 196 20.41 -0.72 -7.08
CA SER A 196 21.04 -1.68 -7.98
C SER A 196 22.57 -1.52 -8.00
N PRO A 197 23.34 -2.60 -7.81
CA PRO A 197 24.80 -2.54 -7.90
C PRO A 197 25.30 -2.54 -9.34
N ARG A 198 24.42 -2.75 -10.34
CA ARG A 198 24.80 -2.87 -11.75
C ARG A 198 24.92 -1.49 -12.39
N SER A 199 26.10 -1.17 -12.90
CA SER A 199 26.37 0.08 -13.61
C SER A 199 25.52 0.25 -14.88
N GLY A 200 25.21 -0.85 -15.58
CA GLY A 200 24.38 -0.88 -16.78
C GLY A 200 22.91 -1.23 -16.53
N ALA A 201 22.38 -0.99 -15.33
CA ALA A 201 20.97 -1.25 -15.06
C ALA A 201 20.06 -0.41 -15.99
N PRO A 202 18.96 -0.98 -16.54
CA PRO A 202 18.00 -0.22 -17.34
C PRO A 202 17.42 0.95 -16.52
N ARG A 203 16.70 1.90 -17.13
CA ARG A 203 15.96 2.88 -16.32
C ARG A 203 14.95 2.14 -15.43
N SER A 204 14.70 2.63 -14.21
CA SER A 204 13.60 2.07 -13.42
C SER A 204 12.28 2.16 -14.18
N ALA A 205 11.42 1.16 -14.00
CA ALA A 205 10.08 1.09 -14.55
C ALA A 205 9.00 1.13 -13.45
N GLY A 206 9.41 1.45 -12.22
CA GLY A 206 8.53 1.55 -11.05
C GLY A 206 8.62 0.37 -10.09
N LEU A 207 7.68 0.35 -9.15
CA LEU A 207 7.56 -0.63 -8.07
C LEU A 207 6.20 -1.32 -8.12
N GLY A 208 6.19 -2.65 -8.19
CA GLY A 208 5.04 -3.53 -8.04
C GLY A 208 5.31 -4.61 -6.99
N GLY A 209 4.62 -5.74 -7.07
CA GLY A 209 4.71 -6.86 -6.13
C GLY A 209 3.64 -6.80 -5.03
N GLU A 210 3.89 -7.48 -3.92
CA GLU A 210 2.97 -7.63 -2.78
C GLU A 210 2.42 -6.26 -2.32
N LEU A 211 1.14 -6.01 -2.61
CA LEU A 211 0.53 -4.69 -2.41
C LEU A 211 0.53 -4.24 -0.94
N PRO A 212 0.23 -5.11 0.05
CA PRO A 212 0.36 -4.72 1.46
C PRO A 212 1.77 -4.28 1.86
N ILE A 213 2.82 -4.87 1.28
CA ILE A 213 4.20 -4.44 1.54
C ILE A 213 4.40 -3.02 1.03
N ILE A 214 4.02 -2.72 -0.22
CA ILE A 214 4.13 -1.38 -0.82
C ILE A 214 3.43 -0.32 0.03
N LEU A 215 2.20 -0.61 0.47
CA LEU A 215 1.42 0.28 1.33
C LEU A 215 2.09 0.48 2.70
N GLY A 216 2.71 -0.56 3.27
CA GLY A 216 3.50 -0.44 4.49
C GLY A 216 4.75 0.43 4.32
N LEU A 217 5.44 0.31 3.18
CA LEU A 217 6.57 1.18 2.82
C LEU A 217 6.15 2.65 2.74
N MET A 218 4.98 2.92 2.16
CA MET A 218 4.40 4.27 2.17
C MET A 218 4.12 4.74 3.59
N ALA A 219 3.51 3.89 4.44
CA ALA A 219 3.18 4.21 5.82
C ALA A 219 4.41 4.57 6.68
N LEU A 220 5.59 4.02 6.38
CA LEU A 220 6.86 4.40 7.03
C LEU A 220 7.26 5.87 6.84
N ASN A 221 6.57 6.64 6.00
CA ASN A 221 6.77 8.10 5.89
C ASN A 221 6.04 8.90 6.99
N ALA A 222 5.16 8.24 7.74
CA ALA A 222 4.53 8.78 8.92
C ALA A 222 5.59 8.94 10.04
N PRO A 223 5.68 10.12 10.70
CA PRO A 223 6.53 10.29 11.86
C PRO A 223 6.27 9.26 12.97
N ARG A 224 7.29 8.99 13.79
CA ARG A 224 7.22 8.06 14.95
C ARG A 224 6.31 8.53 16.08
N GLU A 225 5.64 9.68 15.93
CA GLU A 225 4.71 10.27 16.91
C GLU A 225 3.60 9.31 17.36
N PRO A 226 3.10 9.44 18.60
CA PRO A 226 1.93 8.71 19.06
C PRO A 226 0.68 9.19 18.32
N GLY A 227 -0.17 8.25 17.89
CA GLY A 227 -1.44 8.53 17.20
C GLY A 227 -1.48 8.12 15.74
N ASN A 228 -2.63 8.32 15.10
CA ASN A 228 -2.89 7.91 13.71
C ASN A 228 -2.87 9.06 12.70
N THR A 229 -2.86 10.31 13.16
CA THR A 229 -2.88 11.51 12.31
C THR A 229 -1.70 11.53 11.33
N SER A 230 -0.54 11.06 11.75
CA SER A 230 0.67 10.97 10.94
C SER A 230 0.48 10.06 9.72
N VAL A 231 -0.13 8.89 9.90
CA VAL A 231 -0.45 7.93 8.83
C VAL A 231 -1.53 8.48 7.92
N HIS A 232 -2.57 9.10 8.48
CA HIS A 232 -3.62 9.74 7.68
C HIS A 232 -3.04 10.84 6.79
N ASN A 233 -2.08 11.61 7.28
CA ASN A 233 -1.46 12.68 6.49
C ASN A 233 -0.64 12.16 5.30
N VAL A 234 -0.07 10.95 5.38
CA VAL A 234 0.65 10.33 4.25
C VAL A 234 -0.30 10.05 3.08
N PHE A 235 -1.46 9.47 3.36
CA PHE A 235 -2.39 8.99 2.33
C PHE A 235 -3.54 9.96 2.01
N LEU A 236 -4.03 10.72 2.99
CA LEU A 236 -5.23 11.55 2.92
C LEU A 236 -4.98 13.05 3.12
N GLY A 237 -3.76 13.44 3.53
CA GLY A 237 -3.42 14.83 3.82
C GLY A 237 -3.53 15.78 2.63
N HIS A 238 -3.43 17.09 2.82
CA HIS A 238 -3.48 18.05 1.71
C HIS A 238 -2.27 17.94 0.76
N ASN A 239 -1.09 17.60 1.30
CA ASN A 239 0.16 17.43 0.56
C ASN A 239 0.49 15.93 0.39
N ARG A 240 -0.45 15.16 -0.20
CA ARG A 240 -0.27 13.71 -0.40
C ARG A 240 0.99 13.42 -1.20
N ILE A 241 1.77 12.48 -0.72
CA ILE A 241 3.04 12.06 -1.32
C ILE A 241 2.80 11.04 -2.43
N TRP A 242 1.67 10.32 -2.38
CA TRP A 242 1.25 9.42 -3.45
C TRP A 242 0.07 10.03 -4.19
N LYS A 243 0.24 10.27 -5.49
CA LYS A 243 -0.80 10.87 -6.34
C LYS A 243 -0.66 10.38 -7.77
N HIS A 244 -1.78 10.05 -8.41
CA HIS A 244 -1.82 9.54 -9.78
C HIS A 244 -0.86 8.35 -10.04
N GLY A 245 -0.62 7.55 -9.00
CA GLY A 245 0.29 6.40 -9.04
C GLY A 245 1.77 6.76 -8.88
N GLN A 246 2.15 8.03 -8.71
CA GLN A 246 3.53 8.45 -8.54
C GLN A 246 3.82 8.79 -7.08
N TRP A 247 5.02 8.40 -6.62
CA TRP A 247 5.54 8.77 -5.30
C TRP A 247 6.48 9.96 -5.42
N ILE A 248 6.14 11.09 -4.81
CA ILE A 248 6.85 12.35 -5.04
C ILE A 248 7.89 12.71 -3.96
N SER A 249 7.94 11.97 -2.85
CA SER A 249 8.95 12.23 -1.80
C SER A 249 10.29 11.61 -2.15
N THR A 250 11.34 12.41 -2.02
CA THR A 250 12.74 11.99 -2.19
C THR A 250 13.51 11.99 -0.86
N ASP A 251 12.84 12.25 0.25
CA ASP A 251 13.42 12.20 1.59
C ASP A 251 13.41 10.76 2.12
N ALA A 252 14.33 10.44 3.04
CA ALA A 252 14.26 9.18 3.76
C ALA A 252 12.97 9.12 4.61
N PRO A 253 12.29 7.97 4.73
CA PRO A 253 11.02 7.90 5.45
C PRO A 253 11.21 8.24 6.93
N ARG A 254 10.38 9.16 7.45
CA ARG A 254 10.49 9.68 8.83
C ARG A 254 10.16 8.67 9.93
N GLY A 255 9.55 7.55 9.57
CA GLY A 255 9.29 6.42 10.46
C GLY A 255 10.50 5.51 10.65
N HIS A 256 11.58 5.69 9.89
CA HIS A 256 12.80 4.92 10.10
C HIS A 256 13.46 5.30 11.44
N PRO A 257 13.83 4.31 12.26
CA PRO A 257 14.55 4.60 13.49
C PRO A 257 15.92 5.23 13.19
N PRO A 258 16.29 6.34 13.86
CA PRO A 258 17.48 7.12 13.51
C PRO A 258 18.79 6.48 14.00
N THR A 259 18.74 5.58 14.99
CA THR A 259 19.92 4.88 15.51
C THR A 259 19.71 3.37 15.60
N ALA A 260 20.80 2.62 15.72
CA ALA A 260 20.78 1.15 15.89
C ALA A 260 20.19 0.67 17.22
N SER A 261 19.95 1.58 18.17
CA SER A 261 19.41 1.28 19.50
C SER A 261 17.97 1.75 19.69
N ASP A 262 17.39 2.36 18.66
CA ASP A 262 15.98 2.74 18.65
C ASP A 262 15.10 1.55 18.27
N ASP A 263 13.93 1.50 18.90
CA ASP A 263 12.96 0.44 18.62
C ASP A 263 12.40 0.53 17.19
N PRO A 264 12.13 -0.64 16.55
CA PRO A 264 11.50 -0.72 15.24
C PRO A 264 10.17 0.03 15.19
N THR A 265 9.88 0.60 14.02
CA THR A 265 8.55 1.11 13.69
C THR A 265 7.88 0.15 12.73
N GLY A 266 6.79 -0.48 13.20
CA GLY A 266 6.06 -1.50 12.46
C GLY A 266 4.63 -1.10 12.13
N PHE A 267 4.11 -1.66 11.05
CA PHE A 267 2.72 -1.56 10.63
C PHE A 267 2.18 -2.95 10.32
N VAL A 268 0.92 -3.18 10.66
CA VAL A 268 0.12 -4.24 10.05
C VAL A 268 -0.73 -3.61 8.95
N VAL A 269 -0.63 -4.19 7.76
CA VAL A 269 -1.28 -3.70 6.55
C VAL A 269 -2.19 -4.78 6.04
N LYS A 270 -3.45 -4.42 5.81
CA LYS A 270 -4.46 -5.33 5.25
C LYS A 270 -5.11 -4.68 4.05
N VAL A 271 -5.25 -5.47 2.99
CA VAL A 271 -5.94 -5.10 1.75
C VAL A 271 -7.21 -5.93 1.66
N PHE A 272 -8.30 -5.29 1.26
CA PHE A 272 -9.63 -5.87 1.13
C PHE A 272 -10.18 -5.56 -0.25
N LEU A 273 -11.07 -6.43 -0.73
CA LEU A 273 -11.92 -6.10 -1.87
C LEU A 273 -12.83 -4.93 -1.51
N ASP A 274 -13.11 -4.06 -2.48
CA ASP A 274 -14.06 -2.96 -2.34
C ASP A 274 -15.46 -3.44 -2.76
N PRO A 275 -16.39 -3.68 -1.84
CA PRO A 275 -17.72 -4.18 -2.18
C PRO A 275 -18.57 -3.16 -2.96
N ASP A 276 -18.17 -1.89 -2.96
CA ASP A 276 -18.82 -0.83 -3.76
C ASP A 276 -18.28 -0.81 -5.21
N ASP A 277 -17.35 -1.69 -5.56
CA ASP A 277 -16.71 -1.78 -6.87
C ASP A 277 -16.77 -3.23 -7.40
N PRO A 278 -17.66 -3.55 -8.34
CA PRO A 278 -17.82 -4.92 -8.83
C PRO A 278 -16.59 -5.45 -9.58
N TYR A 279 -15.62 -4.59 -9.89
CA TYR A 279 -14.36 -4.99 -10.53
C TYR A 279 -13.21 -5.17 -9.52
N SER A 280 -13.46 -4.93 -8.23
CA SER A 280 -12.51 -5.22 -7.16
C SER A 280 -12.50 -6.71 -6.86
N THR A 281 -11.81 -7.49 -7.71
CA THR A 281 -11.70 -8.94 -7.57
C THR A 281 -10.29 -9.37 -7.15
N PRO A 282 -10.13 -10.57 -6.55
CA PRO A 282 -8.81 -11.11 -6.24
C PRO A 282 -7.89 -11.20 -7.47
N GLU A 283 -8.43 -11.54 -8.63
CA GLU A 283 -7.68 -11.63 -9.90
C GLU A 283 -7.22 -10.25 -10.37
N TRP A 284 -8.07 -9.24 -10.23
CA TRP A 284 -7.67 -7.87 -10.58
C TRP A 284 -6.56 -7.36 -9.66
N LEU A 285 -6.67 -7.58 -8.34
CA LEU A 285 -5.62 -7.23 -7.39
C LEU A 285 -4.32 -7.98 -7.67
N PHE A 286 -4.40 -9.27 -7.99
CA PHE A 286 -3.24 -10.06 -8.40
C PHE A 286 -2.55 -9.47 -9.64
N ASN A 287 -3.33 -9.07 -10.65
CA ASN A 287 -2.78 -8.42 -11.84
C ASN A 287 -2.21 -7.01 -11.52
N LEU A 288 -2.79 -6.28 -10.57
CA LEU A 288 -2.26 -5.01 -10.12
C LEU A 288 -0.87 -5.19 -9.48
N GLU A 289 -0.70 -6.21 -8.64
CA GLU A 289 0.58 -6.54 -7.99
C GLU A 289 1.64 -7.02 -8.98
N TRP A 290 1.30 -8.00 -9.81
CA TRP A 290 2.31 -8.77 -10.54
C TRP A 290 2.45 -8.37 -12.00
N GLU A 291 1.44 -7.73 -12.57
CA GLU A 291 1.43 -7.30 -13.97
C GLU A 291 1.51 -5.78 -14.13
N ASN A 292 1.70 -5.01 -13.07
CA ASN A 292 1.79 -3.55 -13.16
C ASN A 292 2.76 -2.95 -12.13
N ALA A 293 3.22 -1.73 -12.41
CA ALA A 293 3.82 -0.90 -11.38
C ALA A 293 2.70 -0.19 -10.62
N VAL A 294 2.59 -0.47 -9.32
CA VAL A 294 1.70 0.23 -8.39
C VAL A 294 2.21 1.65 -8.15
N VAL A 295 3.53 1.79 -8.01
CA VAL A 295 4.22 3.08 -7.99
C VAL A 295 4.95 3.26 -9.32
N ARG A 296 4.56 4.27 -10.07
CA ARG A 296 5.05 4.61 -11.40
C ARG A 296 6.23 5.59 -11.32
N GLU A 297 7.07 5.55 -12.35
CA GLU A 297 8.10 6.58 -12.61
C GLU A 297 7.53 7.87 -13.21
#